data_AF-A0A0Q5EX70-F1
#
_entry.id   AF-A0A0Q5EX70-F1
#
_cell.length_a   1.000
_cell.length_b   1.000
_cell.length_c   1.000
_cell.angle_alpha   90.00
_cell.angle_beta   90.00
_cell.angle_gamma   90.00
#
_symmetry.space_group_name_H-M   'P 1'
#
loop_
_entity.id
_entity.type
_entity.pdbx_description
1 polymer ?
#
loop_
_entity_poly.entity_id
_entity_poly.type
_entity_poly.pdbx_seq_one_letter_code
_entity_poly.pdbx_strand_id
1 'polypeptide(L)'
;MVTVDTRTAAVLRSRFVNAREAAGIEKSAFQFRDLRAKAGTDKAESSGDIVQARDQLGHTTVVMTEKYVRDRKGKKVTPTR
;
A
#
# COMPACT_ATOMS: atom_id res chain seq x y z
N MET A 1 -25.11 -4.05 -17.56
CA MET A 1 -24.89 -2.81 -16.78
C MET A 1 -24.45 -3.22 -15.38
N VAL A 2 -23.15 -3.15 -15.07
CA VAL A 2 -22.66 -3.50 -13.73
C VAL A 2 -22.97 -2.31 -12.81
N THR A 3 -23.89 -2.50 -11.88
CA THR A 3 -24.22 -1.52 -10.86
C THR A 3 -23.02 -1.39 -9.92
N VAL A 4 -22.23 -0.33 -10.08
CA VAL A 4 -21.13 -0.04 -9.15
C VAL A 4 -21.76 0.57 -7.89
N ASP A 5 -21.90 -0.23 -6.82
CA ASP A 5 -22.28 0.26 -5.49
C ASP A 5 -21.22 1.28 -5.03
N THR A 6 -21.52 2.58 -5.18
CA THR A 6 -20.61 3.66 -4.87
C THR A 6 -20.66 3.96 -3.37
N ARG A 7 -19.82 3.26 -2.61
CA ARG A 7 -19.58 3.57 -1.20
C ARG A 7 -18.92 4.94 -1.09
N THR A 8 -19.44 5.81 -0.22
CA THR A 8 -18.82 7.11 0.04
C THR A 8 -17.45 6.95 0.70
N ALA A 9 -16.55 7.92 0.49
CA ALA A 9 -15.23 7.93 1.11
C ALA A 9 -15.30 7.88 2.65
N ALA A 10 -16.36 8.44 3.25
CA ALA A 10 -16.62 8.39 4.68
C ALA A 10 -16.88 6.96 5.18
N VAL A 11 -17.65 6.17 4.43
CA VAL A 11 -17.94 4.77 4.78
C VAL A 11 -16.67 3.92 4.75
N LEU A 12 -15.83 4.08 3.72
CA LEU A 12 -14.55 3.37 3.63
C LEU A 12 -13.62 3.72 4.79
N ARG A 13 -13.53 5.01 5.13
CA ARG A 13 -12.73 5.47 6.26
C ARG A 13 -13.24 4.92 7.59
N SER A 14 -14.54 4.96 7.84
CA SER A 14 -15.14 4.45 9.08
C SER A 14 -14.88 2.95 9.24
N ARG A 15 -15.06 2.15 8.18
CA ARG A 15 -14.75 0.71 8.21
C ARG A 15 -13.29 0.43 8.57
N PHE A 16 -12.36 1.19 8.01
CA PHE A 16 -10.95 1.06 8.37
C PHE A 16 -10.68 1.43 9.82
N VAL A 17 -11.25 2.54 10.30
CA VAL A 17 -11.07 2.97 11.70
C VAL A 17 -11.55 1.88 12.66
N ASN A 18 -12.73 1.32 12.43
CA ASN A 18 -13.27 0.24 13.25
C ASN A 18 -12.37 -1.00 13.22
N ALA A 19 -11.86 -1.39 12.05
CA ALA A 19 -10.94 -2.52 11.92
C ALA A 19 -9.60 -2.27 12.64
N ARG A 20 -9.07 -1.05 12.59
CA ARG A 20 -7.84 -0.67 13.30
C ARG A 20 -8.04 -0.70 14.81
N GLU A 21 -9.15 -0.16 15.30
CA GLU A 21 -9.51 -0.16 16.72
C GLU A 21 -9.71 -1.59 17.24
N ALA A 22 -10.40 -2.44 16.48
CA ALA A 22 -10.55 -3.86 16.81
C ALA A 22 -9.22 -4.61 16.85
N ALA A 23 -8.22 -4.19 16.05
CA ALA A 23 -6.87 -4.73 16.08
C ALA A 23 -5.99 -4.15 17.21
N GLY A 24 -6.51 -3.22 18.03
CA GLY A 24 -5.75 -2.57 19.11
C GLY A 24 -4.60 -1.68 18.61
N ILE A 25 -4.68 -1.18 17.37
CA ILE A 25 -3.60 -0.38 16.77
C ILE A 25 -3.88 1.11 16.97
N GLU A 26 -2.89 1.81 17.52
CA GLU A 26 -2.92 3.25 17.71
C GLU A 26 -3.06 4.02 16.38
N LYS A 27 -3.79 5.14 16.42
CA LYS A 27 -4.03 5.96 15.22
C LYS A 27 -2.76 6.54 14.62
N SER A 28 -1.78 6.87 15.45
CA SER A 28 -0.47 7.37 15.04
C SER A 28 0.37 6.28 14.36
N ALA A 29 0.17 5.01 14.72
CA ALA A 29 0.90 3.89 14.19
C ALA A 29 0.38 3.41 12.82
N PHE A 30 -0.93 3.52 12.58
CA PHE A 30 -1.53 3.06 11.32
C PHE A 30 -2.73 3.89 10.86
N GLN A 31 -2.62 4.45 9.66
CA GLN A 31 -3.63 5.29 9.02
C GLN A 31 -4.08 4.68 7.68
N PHE A 32 -5.27 5.04 7.22
CA PHE A 32 -5.84 4.48 5.98
C PHE A 32 -4.94 4.68 4.75
N ARG A 33 -4.21 5.81 4.69
CA ARG A 33 -3.24 6.11 3.62
C ARG A 33 -2.04 5.16 3.61
N ASP A 34 -1.71 4.52 4.72
CA ASP A 34 -0.59 3.58 4.81
C ASP A 34 -0.85 2.30 4.01
N LEU A 35 -2.11 2.00 3.70
CA LEU A 35 -2.47 0.91 2.78
C LEU A 35 -1.88 1.14 1.38
N ARG A 36 -1.80 2.40 0.92
CA ARG A 36 -1.20 2.73 -0.37
C ARG A 36 0.31 2.48 -0.37
N ALA A 37 1.00 2.89 0.70
CA ALA A 37 2.44 2.61 0.86
C ALA A 37 2.71 1.09 0.93
N LYS A 38 1.88 0.34 1.67
CA LYS A 38 1.92 -1.13 1.73
C LYS A 38 1.73 -1.77 0.36
N ALA A 39 0.70 -1.35 -0.38
CA ALA A 39 0.42 -1.87 -1.72
C ALA A 39 1.58 -1.63 -2.70
N GLY A 40 2.18 -0.43 -2.67
CA GLY A 40 3.36 -0.12 -3.47
C GLY A 40 4.57 -0.97 -3.11
N THR A 41 4.82 -1.17 -1.81
CA THR A 41 5.89 -2.03 -1.30
C THR A 41 5.69 -3.48 -1.76
N ASP A 42 4.48 -4.02 -1.60
CA ASP A 42 4.17 -5.41 -1.98
C ASP A 42 4.30 -5.63 -3.48
N LYS A 43 3.93 -4.63 -4.27
CA LYS A 43 4.12 -4.70 -5.72
C LYS A 43 5.59 -4.74 -6.07
N ALA A 44 6.39 -3.84 -5.52
CA ALA A 44 7.83 -3.80 -5.76
C ALA A 44 8.52 -5.10 -5.31
N GLU A 45 8.14 -5.66 -4.15
CA GLU A 45 8.68 -6.93 -3.67
C GLU A 45 8.28 -8.13 -4.54
N SER A 46 7.02 -8.19 -4.99
CA SER A 46 6.51 -9.33 -5.77
C SER A 46 6.96 -9.29 -7.23
N SER A 47 7.11 -8.11 -7.83
CA SER A 47 7.60 -7.96 -9.20
C SER A 47 9.11 -7.95 -9.31
N GLY A 48 9.83 -7.59 -8.22
CA GLY A 48 11.24 -7.23 -8.29
C GLY A 48 11.50 -5.94 -9.08
N ASP A 49 10.45 -5.20 -9.43
CA ASP A 49 10.48 -4.06 -10.34
C ASP A 49 9.69 -2.87 -9.78
N ILE A 50 10.42 -1.81 -9.44
CA ILE A 50 9.89 -0.57 -8.88
C ILE A 50 9.07 0.24 -9.90
N VAL A 51 9.24 0.01 -11.21
CA VAL A 51 8.46 0.66 -12.27
C VAL A 51 7.01 0.20 -12.20
N GLN A 52 6.77 -1.08 -11.97
CA GLN A 52 5.41 -1.59 -11.79
C GLN A 52 4.74 -1.03 -10.52
N ALA A 53 5.52 -0.82 -9.45
CA ALA A 53 5.02 -0.14 -8.25
C ALA A 53 4.69 1.34 -8.54
N ARG A 54 5.51 2.04 -9.34
CA ARG A 54 5.22 3.41 -9.80
C ARG A 54 3.89 3.46 -10.55
N ASP A 55 3.67 2.55 -11.48
CA ASP A 55 2.47 2.53 -12.32
C ASP A 55 1.21 2.22 -11.51
N GLN A 56 1.30 1.26 -10.58
CA GLN A 56 0.21 0.96 -9.65
C GLN A 56 -0.14 2.14 -8.74
N LEU A 57 0.88 2.89 -8.28
CA LEU A 57 0.66 4.08 -7.47
C LEU A 57 0.24 5.29 -8.33
N GLY A 58 0.44 5.28 -9.64
CA GLY A 58 0.20 6.42 -10.50
C GLY A 58 1.16 7.58 -10.23
N HIS A 59 2.42 7.27 -9.92
CA HIS A 59 3.46 8.29 -9.75
C HIS A 59 4.14 8.62 -11.08
N THR A 60 4.56 9.88 -11.25
CA THR A 60 5.27 10.32 -12.46
C THR A 60 6.72 9.82 -12.50
N THR A 61 7.36 9.67 -11.33
CA THR A 61 8.77 9.28 -11.24
C THR A 61 8.97 8.15 -10.23
N VAL A 62 10.01 7.35 -10.47
CA VAL A 62 10.43 6.25 -9.57
C VAL A 62 10.88 6.79 -8.21
N VAL A 63 11.55 7.95 -8.17
CA VAL A 63 12.00 8.60 -6.93
C VAL A 63 10.85 8.89 -5.96
N MET A 64 9.66 9.23 -6.48
CA MET A 64 8.48 9.39 -5.62
C MET A 64 8.06 8.04 -5.04
N THR A 65 8.06 6.98 -5.85
CA THR A 65 7.72 5.62 -5.42
C THR A 65 8.67 5.09 -4.35
N GLU A 66 9.96 5.40 -4.41
CA GLU A 66 10.94 5.04 -3.38
C GLU A 66 10.54 5.55 -1.99
N LYS A 67 9.91 6.73 -1.90
CA LYS A 67 9.39 7.25 -0.61
C LYS A 67 8.23 6.43 -0.03
N TYR A 68 7.50 5.71 -0.89
CA TYR A 68 6.34 4.91 -0.51
C TYR A 68 6.66 3.43 -0.34
N VAL A 69 7.74 2.94 -0.98
CA VAL A 69 8.28 1.60 -0.76
C VAL A 69 9.05 1.61 0.56
N ARG A 70 8.55 0.91 1.57
CA ARG A 70 9.20 0.82 2.88
C ARG A 70 10.29 -0.25 2.83
N ASP A 71 11.49 0.07 3.33
CA ASP A 71 12.54 -0.92 3.55
C ASP A 71 12.11 -1.93 4.62
N ARG A 72 11.60 -3.09 4.21
CA ARG A 72 11.42 -4.24 5.11
C ARG A 72 12.71 -5.03 5.17
N LYS A 73 13.20 -5.28 6.39
CA LYS A 73 14.22 -6.27 6.86
C LYS A 73 15.06 -7.04 5.80
N GLY A 74 15.64 -6.34 4.83
CA GLY A 74 16.52 -6.90 3.81
C GLY A 74 15.81 -7.21 2.49
N LYS A 75 16.46 -6.88 1.37
CA LYS A 75 16.01 -7.29 0.04
C LYS A 75 15.92 -8.82 0.01
N LYS A 76 14.74 -9.35 -0.36
CA LYS A 76 14.61 -10.77 -0.72
C LYS A 76 15.49 -11.02 -1.94
N VAL A 77 16.64 -11.65 -1.71
CA VAL A 77 17.52 -12.10 -2.78
C VAL A 77 17.18 -13.55 -3.08
N THR A 78 16.84 -13.86 -4.32
CA THR A 78 16.79 -15.24 -4.80
C THR A 78 18.23 -15.77 -4.95
N PRO A 79 18.50 -17.04 -4.60
CA PRO A 79 19.82 -17.62 -4.81
C PRO A 79 20.23 -17.52 -6.28
N THR A 80 21.46 -17.07 -6.55
CA THR A 80 22.03 -16.95 -7.90
C THR A 80 22.64 -18.26 -8.42
N ARG A 81 22.14 -19.42 -7.98
CA ARG A 81 22.62 -20.72 -8.48
C ARG A 81 21.51 -21.76 -8.47
#